data_AF-D8SXK1-F1
#
_entry.id   AF-D8SXK1-F1
#
_cell.length_a   1.000
_cell.length_b   1.000
_cell.length_c   1.000
_cell.angle_alpha   90.00
_cell.angle_beta   90.00
_cell.angle_gamma   90.00
#
_symmetry.space_group_name_H-M   'P 1'
#
loop_
_entity.id
_entity.type
_entity.pdbx_description
1 polymer ?
#
loop_
_entity_poly.entity_id
_entity_poly.type
_entity_poly.pdbx_seq_one_letter_code
_entity_poly.pdbx_strand_id
1 'polypeptide(L)'
;DTYGGLWLRNVRASRAYLGEKRDVTHVEFFAFNHRDSARPQAYEAIMEELEQILLFKYDGMPHLGKNRPHTFKNIGSKTRNLAKFLEVRRKMDPDGWFSSEWSGIRGSVVSSSDGCAPGGLCVCSEDRHCAPEEGYLCKPGIVYKEARV
;
A
#
# COMPACT_ATOMS: atom_id res chain seq x y z
N ASP A 1 -17.76 -21.85 3.70
CA ASP A 1 -16.42 -21.30 3.48
C ASP A 1 -16.44 -19.81 3.79
N THR A 2 -15.90 -19.40 4.92
CA THR A 2 -15.97 -18.02 5.47
C THR A 2 -14.62 -17.30 5.42
N TYR A 3 -13.61 -17.90 4.80
CA TYR A 3 -12.25 -17.34 4.72
C TYR A 3 -12.08 -16.40 3.52
N GLY A 4 -13.16 -15.73 3.12
CA GLY A 4 -13.36 -14.93 1.90
C GLY A 4 -14.15 -13.66 2.18
N GLY A 5 -13.62 -12.47 1.89
CA GLY A 5 -14.46 -11.26 1.85
C GLY A 5 -13.82 -9.92 2.21
N LEU A 6 -14.72 -8.93 2.28
CA LEU A 6 -14.46 -7.55 2.70
C LEU A 6 -14.82 -7.40 4.18
N TRP A 7 -13.88 -6.94 4.98
CA TRP A 7 -14.03 -6.75 6.42
C TRP A 7 -14.03 -5.25 6.74
N LEU A 8 -15.08 -4.80 7.41
CA LEU A 8 -15.24 -3.41 7.81
C LEU A 8 -15.17 -3.30 9.33
N ARG A 9 -14.29 -2.44 9.84
CA ARG A 9 -14.14 -2.22 11.29
C ARG A 9 -14.09 -0.74 11.61
N ASN A 10 -14.87 -0.30 12.59
CA ASN A 10 -14.84 1.08 13.05
C ASN A 10 -13.78 1.25 14.14
N VAL A 11 -12.91 2.22 13.98
CA VAL A 11 -11.78 2.51 14.87
C VAL A 11 -11.85 3.97 15.28
N ARG A 12 -11.73 4.23 16.59
CA ARG A 12 -11.69 5.58 17.13
C ARG A 12 -10.33 6.23 16.86
N ALA A 13 -10.32 7.56 16.77
CA ALA A 13 -9.08 8.33 16.70
C ALA A 13 -8.14 7.96 17.86
N SER A 14 -6.85 7.83 17.57
CA SER A 14 -5.84 7.46 18.56
C SER A 14 -4.86 8.61 18.79
N ARG A 15 -4.36 8.77 20.02
CA ARG A 15 -3.30 9.75 20.35
C ARG A 15 -1.89 9.28 19.95
N ALA A 16 -1.73 8.03 19.52
CA ALA A 16 -0.44 7.51 19.06
C ALA A 16 0.07 8.29 17.85
N TYR A 17 1.39 8.50 17.74
CA TYR A 17 1.99 9.31 16.66
C TYR A 17 1.71 8.75 15.26
N LEU A 18 1.64 7.43 15.12
CA LEU A 18 1.27 6.75 13.88
C LEU A 18 -0.20 6.29 13.86
N GLY A 19 -0.99 6.72 14.83
CA GLY A 19 -2.41 6.34 14.93
C GLY A 19 -3.32 7.20 14.06
N GLU A 20 -4.58 6.80 14.03
CA GLU A 20 -5.64 7.47 13.28
C GLU A 20 -5.90 8.91 13.77
N LYS A 21 -6.03 9.83 12.81
CA LYS A 21 -6.31 11.26 13.10
C LYS A 21 -7.75 11.50 13.57
N ARG A 22 -8.68 10.70 13.05
CA ARG A 22 -10.13 10.79 13.24
C ARG A 22 -10.70 9.39 13.43
N ASP A 23 -11.98 9.32 13.79
CA ASP A 23 -12.70 8.06 13.73
C ASP A 23 -12.81 7.62 12.27
N VAL A 24 -12.49 6.36 12.00
CA VAL A 24 -12.40 5.81 10.65
C VAL A 24 -13.05 4.44 10.57
N THR A 25 -13.40 4.04 9.36
CA THR A 25 -13.71 2.64 9.04
C THR A 25 -12.51 2.05 8.31
N HIS A 26 -11.88 1.04 8.92
CA HIS A 26 -10.91 0.20 8.24
C HIS A 26 -11.63 -0.70 7.25
N VAL A 27 -11.16 -0.66 6.00
CA VAL A 27 -11.62 -1.50 4.91
C VAL A 27 -10.51 -2.50 4.60
N GLU A 28 -10.79 -3.78 4.84
CA GLU A 28 -9.79 -4.84 4.66
C GLU A 28 -10.32 -5.91 3.72
N PHE A 29 -9.43 -6.38 2.87
CA PHE A 29 -9.64 -7.52 2.00
C PHE A 29 -8.29 -8.22 1.88
N PHE A 30 -8.30 -9.49 1.52
CA PHE A 30 -7.08 -10.25 1.32
C PHE A 30 -6.98 -10.65 -0.15
N ALA A 31 -5.74 -10.70 -0.64
CA ALA A 31 -5.42 -11.25 -1.95
C ALA A 31 -4.55 -12.49 -1.76
N PHE A 32 -4.64 -13.42 -2.72
CA PHE A 32 -3.71 -14.53 -2.80
C PHE A 32 -2.51 -14.06 -3.61
N ASN A 33 -1.36 -13.92 -2.97
CA ASN A 33 -0.14 -13.51 -3.66
C ASN A 33 0.42 -14.65 -4.50
N HIS A 34 0.91 -14.33 -5.70
CA HIS A 34 1.75 -15.24 -6.44
C HIS A 34 3.12 -15.38 -5.74
N ARG A 35 3.75 -16.56 -5.83
CA ARG A 35 5.05 -16.82 -5.17
C ARG A 35 6.16 -15.93 -5.73
N ASP A 36 6.12 -15.70 -7.03
CA ASP A 36 6.95 -14.73 -7.73
C ASP A 36 6.22 -13.39 -7.75
N SER A 37 6.78 -12.39 -7.07
CA SER A 37 6.17 -11.06 -6.93
C SER A 37 6.20 -10.23 -8.22
N ALA A 38 6.94 -10.65 -9.24
CA ALA A 38 6.93 -9.99 -10.54
C ALA A 38 5.74 -10.41 -11.40
N ARG A 39 5.00 -11.47 -11.00
CA ARG A 39 3.90 -12.02 -11.77
C ARG A 39 2.55 -11.62 -11.20
N PRO A 40 1.54 -11.40 -12.06
CA PRO A 40 0.18 -11.11 -11.61
C PRO A 40 -0.40 -12.26 -10.80
N GLN A 41 -1.16 -11.92 -9.77
CA GLN A 41 -1.89 -12.89 -8.98
C GLN A 41 -3.34 -13.07 -9.45
N ALA A 42 -4.09 -13.97 -8.80
CA ALA A 42 -5.51 -14.13 -9.10
C ALA A 42 -6.26 -12.82 -8.84
N TYR A 43 -6.97 -12.34 -9.86
CA TYR A 43 -7.72 -11.08 -9.83
C TYR A 43 -6.85 -9.83 -9.58
N GLU A 44 -5.58 -9.82 -9.98
CA GLU A 44 -4.63 -8.69 -9.77
C GLU A 44 -5.26 -7.33 -10.08
N ALA A 45 -5.86 -7.19 -11.28
CA ALA A 45 -6.48 -5.93 -11.70
C ALA A 45 -7.56 -5.42 -10.74
N ILE A 46 -8.38 -6.33 -10.20
CA ILE A 46 -9.45 -5.96 -9.28
C ILE A 46 -8.83 -5.51 -7.95
N MET A 47 -7.78 -6.19 -7.48
CA MET A 47 -7.14 -5.89 -6.20
C MET A 47 -6.36 -4.57 -6.25
N GLU A 48 -5.62 -4.33 -7.33
CA GLU A 48 -4.91 -3.07 -7.56
C GLU A 48 -5.87 -1.89 -7.75
N GLU A 49 -6.99 -2.10 -8.45
CA GLU A 49 -8.01 -1.07 -8.61
C GLU A 49 -8.66 -0.72 -7.27
N LEU A 50 -9.03 -1.72 -6.46
CA LEU A 50 -9.57 -1.52 -5.12
C LEU A 50 -8.59 -0.79 -4.20
N GLU A 51 -7.30 -1.15 -4.23
CA GLU A 51 -6.26 -0.47 -3.46
C GLU A 51 -6.16 1.01 -3.87
N GLN A 52 -6.14 1.31 -5.17
CA GLN A 52 -6.08 2.68 -5.69
C GLN A 52 -7.34 3.49 -5.38
N ILE A 53 -8.53 2.88 -5.41
CA ILE A 53 -9.76 3.54 -4.97
C ILE A 53 -9.65 3.93 -3.48
N LEU A 54 -9.28 2.99 -2.63
CA LEU A 54 -9.29 3.23 -1.18
C LEU A 54 -8.19 4.22 -0.76
N LEU A 55 -6.99 4.09 -1.32
CA LEU A 55 -5.83 4.84 -0.86
C LEU A 55 -5.57 6.13 -1.64
N PHE A 56 -5.94 6.20 -2.93
CA PHE A 56 -5.71 7.38 -3.77
C PHE A 56 -6.98 8.17 -4.03
N LYS A 57 -8.08 7.54 -4.45
CA LYS A 57 -9.34 8.28 -4.68
C LYS A 57 -9.93 8.83 -3.38
N TYR A 58 -9.95 8.03 -2.32
CA TYR A 58 -10.51 8.43 -1.02
C TYR A 58 -9.46 8.88 0.00
N ASP A 59 -8.20 9.00 -0.44
CA ASP A 59 -7.07 9.41 0.41
C ASP A 59 -6.93 8.58 1.72
N GLY A 60 -7.26 7.29 1.67
CA GLY A 60 -7.19 6.38 2.81
C GLY A 60 -5.77 6.25 3.37
N MET A 61 -5.65 6.05 4.68
CA MET A 61 -4.37 5.74 5.32
C MET A 61 -4.02 4.27 5.09
N PRO A 62 -2.87 3.95 4.46
CA PRO A 62 -2.46 2.56 4.30
C PRO A 62 -2.15 1.96 5.68
N HIS A 63 -2.56 0.72 5.88
CA HIS A 63 -2.23 -0.03 7.08
C HIS A 63 -0.75 -0.42 7.04
N LEU A 64 0.02 0.08 8.02
CA LEU A 64 1.49 -0.03 8.06
C LEU A 64 2.02 -1.48 7.99
N GLY A 65 1.24 -2.46 8.45
CA GLY A 65 1.62 -3.88 8.42
C GLY A 65 0.95 -4.74 7.35
N LYS A 66 0.18 -4.15 6.41
CA LYS A 66 -0.58 -4.92 5.41
C LYS A 66 -0.43 -4.40 3.97
N ASN A 67 -0.38 -3.08 3.78
CA ASN A 67 -0.39 -2.50 2.44
C ASN A 67 0.97 -2.57 1.72
N ARG A 68 0.89 -2.55 0.40
CA ARG A 68 2.03 -2.65 -0.51
C ARG A 68 2.95 -1.41 -0.43
N PRO A 69 4.26 -1.55 -0.70
CA PRO A 69 5.23 -0.48 -0.56
C PRO A 69 4.81 0.84 -1.21
N HIS A 70 4.37 0.86 -2.47
CA HIS A 70 4.07 2.09 -3.22
C HIS A 70 3.03 3.00 -2.54
N THR A 71 2.16 2.42 -1.70
CA THR A 71 1.09 3.14 -0.99
C THR A 71 1.61 4.12 0.07
N PHE A 72 2.85 3.96 0.54
CA PHE A 72 3.45 4.79 1.60
C PHE A 72 4.05 6.12 1.12
N LYS A 73 3.98 6.46 -0.18
CA LYS A 73 4.61 7.66 -0.78
C LYS A 73 4.29 8.97 -0.04
N ASN A 74 3.11 9.09 0.58
CA ASN A 74 2.66 10.29 1.31
C ASN A 74 2.28 10.05 2.78
N ILE A 75 2.85 9.02 3.42
CA ILE A 75 2.46 8.56 4.76
C ILE A 75 2.53 9.65 5.85
N GLY A 76 3.43 10.62 5.72
CA GLY A 76 3.55 11.74 6.66
C GLY A 76 2.30 12.63 6.72
N SER A 77 1.62 12.82 5.58
CA SER A 77 0.35 13.56 5.53
C SER A 77 -0.83 12.77 6.09
N LYS A 78 -0.74 11.43 6.12
CA LYS A 78 -1.82 10.53 6.54
C LYS A 78 -1.76 10.17 8.03
N THR A 79 -0.56 10.11 8.62
CA THR A 79 -0.35 9.82 10.05
C THR A 79 -0.50 11.03 10.96
N ARG A 80 -0.88 10.83 12.23
CA ARG A 80 -1.10 11.93 13.19
C ARG A 80 0.12 12.84 13.38
N ASN A 81 1.30 12.26 13.62
CA ASN A 81 2.53 13.03 13.83
C ASN A 81 3.78 12.19 13.52
N LEU A 82 4.04 11.98 12.22
CA LEU A 82 5.25 11.30 11.76
C LEU A 82 6.54 11.97 12.27
N ALA A 83 6.59 13.30 12.29
CA ALA A 83 7.77 14.05 12.70
C ALA A 83 8.17 13.72 14.14
N LYS A 84 7.20 13.69 15.07
CA LYS A 84 7.45 13.36 16.47
C LYS A 84 7.83 11.89 16.65
N PHE A 85 7.21 10.97 15.88
CA PHE A 85 7.62 9.58 15.87
C PHE A 85 9.09 9.42 15.47
N LEU A 86 9.50 10.07 14.38
CA LEU A 86 10.88 10.03 13.90
C LEU A 86 11.87 10.67 14.88
N GLU A 87 11.49 11.74 15.57
CA GLU A 87 12.28 12.37 16.63
C GLU A 87 12.53 11.39 17.79
N VAL A 88 11.47 10.77 18.31
CA VAL A 88 11.57 9.80 19.41
C VAL A 88 12.37 8.56 18.97
N ARG A 89 12.14 8.07 17.74
CA ARG A 89 12.91 6.95 17.19
C ARG A 89 14.40 7.25 17.17
N ARG A 90 14.84 8.41 16.65
CA ARG A 90 16.26 8.79 16.62
C ARG A 90 16.88 8.88 18.02
N LYS A 91 16.09 9.25 19.03
CA LYS A 91 16.55 9.31 20.42
C LYS A 91 16.69 7.93 21.06
N MET A 92 15.78 7.01 20.75
CA MET A 92 15.71 5.67 21.34
C MET A 92 16.57 4.63 20.61
N ASP A 93 16.77 4.81 19.31
CA ASP A 93 17.53 3.92 18.44
C ASP A 93 18.46 4.75 17.53
N PRO A 94 19.51 5.39 18.11
CA PRO A 94 20.39 6.27 17.36
C PRO A 94 21.20 5.53 16.28
N ASP A 95 21.53 4.27 16.54
CA ASP A 95 22.30 3.42 15.63
C ASP A 95 21.41 2.69 14.61
N GLY A 96 20.09 2.68 14.82
CA GLY A 96 19.13 2.09 13.88
C GLY A 96 19.02 0.57 13.95
N TRP A 97 19.33 -0.06 15.09
CA TRP A 97 19.26 -1.52 15.29
C TRP A 97 17.86 -2.09 15.04
N PHE A 98 16.82 -1.28 15.24
CA PHE A 98 15.42 -1.67 15.02
C PHE A 98 14.84 -1.09 13.73
N SER A 99 15.69 -0.59 12.83
CA SER A 99 15.28 0.05 11.58
C SER A 99 15.67 -0.80 10.37
N SER A 100 14.82 -0.78 9.34
CA SER A 100 15.09 -1.40 8.04
C SER A 100 14.73 -0.45 6.90
N GLU A 101 15.23 -0.75 5.70
CA GLU A 101 14.85 -0.05 4.46
C GLU A 101 13.33 -0.11 4.21
N TRP A 102 12.69 -1.19 4.66
CA TRP A 102 11.27 -1.47 4.47
C TRP A 102 10.36 -0.87 5.54
N SER A 103 10.88 -0.06 6.45
CA SER A 103 10.00 0.65 7.39
C SER A 103 9.13 1.62 6.59
N GLY A 104 7.84 1.29 6.35
CA GLY A 104 6.86 2.08 5.57
C GLY A 104 6.62 3.52 6.06
N ILE A 105 7.38 3.94 7.07
CA ILE A 105 7.47 5.24 7.71
C ILE A 105 8.54 6.13 7.03
N ARG A 106 9.55 5.55 6.36
CA ARG A 106 10.56 6.29 5.59
C ARG A 106 10.07 6.79 4.22
N GLY A 107 8.84 6.45 3.84
CA GLY A 107 8.32 6.67 2.50
C GLY A 107 8.66 5.50 1.58
N SER A 108 7.90 5.34 0.50
CA SER A 108 8.06 4.23 -0.43
C SER A 108 9.20 4.45 -1.41
N VAL A 109 10.04 3.44 -1.61
CA VAL A 109 10.88 3.35 -2.81
C VAL A 109 9.97 2.89 -3.95
N VAL A 110 9.48 3.85 -4.72
CA VAL A 110 8.72 3.55 -5.94
C VAL A 110 9.71 3.07 -7.00
N SER A 111 9.55 1.82 -7.46
CA SER A 111 10.37 1.27 -8.53
C SER A 111 9.81 1.65 -9.90
N SER A 112 10.66 1.58 -10.92
CA SER A 112 10.28 1.59 -12.34
C SER A 112 10.89 0.41 -13.08
N SER A 113 11.25 -0.66 -12.35
CA SER A 113 11.78 -1.90 -12.92
C SER A 113 10.68 -2.71 -13.59
N ASP A 114 11.08 -3.64 -14.45
CA ASP A 114 10.15 -4.60 -15.03
C ASP A 114 9.51 -5.45 -13.92
N GLY A 115 8.21 -5.73 -14.05
CA GLY A 115 7.44 -6.47 -13.04
C GLY A 115 7.24 -5.76 -11.70
N CYS A 116 7.43 -4.44 -11.60
CA CYS A 116 7.29 -3.72 -10.32
C CYS A 116 5.85 -3.62 -9.79
N ALA A 117 4.83 -3.73 -10.65
CA ALA A 117 3.44 -3.46 -10.26
C ALA A 117 2.80 -4.61 -9.46
N PRO A 118 2.86 -5.89 -9.89
CA PRO A 118 2.24 -6.99 -9.14
C PRO A 118 2.78 -7.13 -7.72
N GLY A 119 4.08 -6.86 -7.54
CA GLY A 119 4.75 -6.85 -6.23
C GLY A 119 4.45 -5.60 -5.39
N GLY A 120 3.70 -4.64 -5.92
CA GLY A 120 3.30 -3.44 -5.22
C GLY A 120 4.44 -2.43 -5.00
N LEU A 121 5.49 -2.49 -5.81
CA LEU A 121 6.61 -1.54 -5.78
C LEU A 121 6.32 -0.27 -6.58
N CYS A 122 5.32 -0.31 -7.47
CA CYS A 122 4.91 0.83 -8.28
C CYS A 122 3.42 0.76 -8.63
N VAL A 123 2.87 1.90 -9.05
CA VAL A 123 1.64 1.92 -9.86
C VAL A 123 2.11 1.89 -11.32
N CYS A 124 1.53 1.02 -12.15
CA CYS A 124 2.01 0.85 -13.51
C CYS A 124 1.81 2.13 -14.35
N SER A 125 2.73 2.35 -15.29
CA SER A 125 2.63 3.40 -16.31
C SER A 125 3.01 2.89 -17.69
N GLU A 126 3.68 1.75 -17.76
CA GLU A 126 4.15 1.06 -18.95
C GLU A 126 3.82 -0.42 -18.79
N ASP A 127 3.56 -1.12 -19.89
CA ASP A 127 3.20 -2.54 -19.85
C ASP A 127 4.26 -3.41 -19.17
N ARG A 128 5.55 -3.08 -19.35
CA ARG A 128 6.68 -3.80 -18.72
C ARG A 128 6.60 -3.85 -17.17
N HIS A 129 5.84 -2.96 -16.54
CA HIS A 129 5.64 -3.00 -15.08
C HIS A 129 4.68 -4.13 -14.66
N CYS A 130 3.81 -4.63 -15.54
CA CYS A 130 2.72 -5.57 -15.27
C CYS A 130 2.99 -7.02 -15.71
N ALA A 131 4.21 -7.38 -16.15
CA ALA A 131 4.51 -8.70 -16.74
C ALA A 131 3.70 -9.00 -18.03
N PRO A 132 3.95 -8.25 -19.12
CA PRO A 132 3.22 -8.39 -20.39
C PRO A 132 3.36 -9.79 -21.01
N GLU A 133 4.45 -10.50 -20.72
CA GLU A 133 4.70 -11.87 -21.14
C GLU A 133 3.72 -12.89 -20.53
N GLU A 134 3.08 -12.55 -19.41
CA GLU A 134 2.00 -13.33 -18.78
C GLU A 134 0.61 -12.81 -19.18
N GLY A 135 0.55 -11.86 -20.13
CA GLY A 135 -0.69 -11.26 -20.63
C GLY A 135 -1.31 -10.19 -19.73
N TYR A 136 -0.61 -9.76 -18.67
CA TYR A 136 -1.04 -8.66 -17.80
C TYR A 136 -0.38 -7.34 -18.26
N LEU A 137 -1.21 -6.35 -18.59
CA LEU A 137 -0.81 -5.12 -19.29
C LEU A 137 -1.32 -3.92 -18.51
N CYS A 138 -0.60 -2.82 -18.57
CA CYS A 138 -0.96 -1.62 -17.81
C CYS A 138 -2.13 -0.89 -18.48
N LYS A 139 -3.33 -1.06 -17.92
CA LYS A 139 -4.58 -0.53 -18.45
C LYS A 139 -5.30 0.35 -17.43
N PRO A 140 -6.26 1.18 -17.87
CA PRO A 140 -7.19 1.84 -16.97
C PRO A 140 -8.04 0.83 -16.18
N GLY A 141 -8.37 1.15 -14.93
CA GLY A 141 -9.33 0.38 -14.13
C GLY A 141 -10.70 0.20 -14.82
N ILE A 142 -11.46 -0.79 -14.36
CA ILE A 142 -12.79 -1.08 -14.91
C ILE A 142 -13.80 -0.03 -14.44
N VAL A 143 -13.76 0.37 -13.17
CA VAL A 143 -14.68 1.31 -12.51
C VAL A 143 -14.03 2.67 -12.27
N TYR A 144 -12.82 2.69 -11.71
CA TYR A 144 -12.00 3.87 -11.46
C TYR A 144 -10.98 4.03 -12.59
N LYS A 145 -11.31 4.84 -13.59
CA LYS A 145 -10.55 4.96 -14.84
C LYS A 145 -9.16 5.58 -14.66
N GLU A 146 -8.96 6.29 -13.57
CA GLU A 146 -7.68 6.86 -13.18
C GLU A 146 -6.74 5.81 -12.55
N ALA A 147 -7.27 4.66 -12.11
CA ALA A 147 -6.43 3.54 -11.70
C ALA A 147 -5.64 3.00 -12.88
N ARG A 148 -4.45 2.49 -12.57
CA ARG A 148 -3.58 1.77 -13.51
C ARG A 148 -3.35 0.37 -13.00
N VAL A 149 -3.81 -0.61 -13.78
CA VAL A 149 -3.84 -2.04 -13.47
C VAL A 149 -3.41 -2.83 -14.68
#